data_AF-A0A7F5RD23-F1
#
_entry.id   AF-A0A7F5RD23-F1
#
_cell.length_a   1.000
_cell.length_b   1.000
_cell.length_c   1.000
_cell.angle_alpha   90.00
_cell.angle_beta   90.00
_cell.angle_gamma   90.00
#
_symmetry.space_group_name_H-M   'P 1'
#
loop_
_entity.id
_entity.type
_entity.pdbx_description
1 polymer ?
#
loop_
_entity_poly.entity_id
_entity_poly.type
_entity_poly.pdbx_seq_one_letter_code
_entity_poly.pdbx_strand_id
1 'polypeptide(L)'
;MKILSALFLAVFVAQTWSYSLTGPLKKRQGCLLCTDEYEPVCGVNSEGIRKTFGNNCDLDQWNCVTGEDYEHISHGVCPESVKSGFGDPTCTIVCQIGQFPSCHC
;
A
#
# COMPACT_ATOMS: atom_id res chain seq x y z
N MET A 1 7.18 -5.44 -65.69
CA MET A 1 7.50 -6.60 -64.85
C MET A 1 8.64 -6.33 -63.85
N LYS A 2 9.78 -5.75 -64.26
CA LYS A 2 10.93 -5.49 -63.36
C LYS A 2 10.70 -4.38 -62.32
N ILE A 3 9.99 -3.32 -62.69
CA ILE A 3 9.77 -2.13 -61.85
C ILE A 3 8.76 -2.42 -60.72
N LEU A 4 7.71 -3.20 -61.02
CA LEU A 4 6.73 -3.67 -60.04
C LEU A 4 7.39 -4.54 -58.95
N SER A 5 8.32 -5.42 -59.33
CA SER A 5 9.06 -6.27 -58.39
C SER A 5 9.95 -5.47 -57.44
N ALA A 6 10.59 -4.40 -57.92
CA ALA A 6 11.40 -3.52 -57.08
C ALA A 6 10.52 -2.72 -56.09
N LEU A 7 9.34 -2.28 -56.50
CA LEU A 7 8.40 -1.55 -55.65
C LEU A 7 7.81 -2.44 -54.55
N PHE A 8 7.48 -3.70 -54.84
CA PHE A 8 7.01 -4.66 -53.83
C PHE A 8 8.08 -5.00 -52.77
N LEU A 9 9.34 -5.13 -53.17
CA LEU A 9 10.44 -5.37 -52.23
C LEU A 9 10.69 -4.16 -51.31
N ALA A 10 10.60 -2.93 -51.82
CA ALA A 10 10.74 -1.72 -51.00
C ALA A 10 9.66 -1.61 -49.91
N VAL A 11 8.42 -2.03 -50.22
CA VAL A 11 7.30 -2.05 -49.26
C VAL A 11 7.50 -3.11 -48.17
N PHE A 12 8.05 -4.28 -48.49
CA PHE A 12 8.39 -5.32 -47.52
C PHE A 12 9.51 -4.91 -46.55
N VAL A 13 10.51 -4.18 -47.05
CA VAL A 13 11.58 -3.64 -46.19
C VAL A 13 11.03 -2.58 -45.24
N ALA A 14 10.09 -1.72 -45.68
CA ALA A 14 9.47 -0.72 -44.79
C ALA A 14 8.54 -1.33 -43.72
N GLN A 15 7.86 -2.44 -44.02
CA GLN A 15 6.93 -3.08 -43.07
C GLN A 15 7.61 -3.86 -41.95
N THR A 16 8.89 -4.23 -42.11
CA THR A 16 9.61 -5.03 -41.10
C THR A 16 10.34 -4.20 -40.05
N TRP A 17 10.33 -2.86 -40.14
CA TRP A 17 10.98 -1.97 -39.16
C TRP A 17 10.03 -1.54 -38.03
N SER A 18 8.75 -1.96 -38.08
CA SER A 18 7.75 -1.60 -37.07
C SER A 18 7.36 -2.73 -36.12
N TYR A 19 7.93 -3.93 -36.25
CA TYR A 19 7.86 -4.93 -35.17
C TYR A 19 8.96 -4.66 -34.15
N SER A 20 9.02 -3.44 -33.61
CA SER A 20 9.63 -3.24 -32.29
C SER A 20 8.72 -3.90 -31.25
N LEU A 21 8.81 -5.23 -31.17
CA LEU A 21 8.19 -6.05 -30.12
C LEU A 21 9.17 -6.29 -28.97
N THR A 22 10.09 -5.35 -28.78
CA THR A 22 10.96 -5.26 -27.61
C THR A 22 10.94 -3.81 -27.17
N GLY A 23 9.76 -3.35 -26.73
CA GLY A 23 9.77 -2.31 -25.71
C GLY A 23 10.63 -2.85 -24.56
N PRO A 24 11.55 -2.05 -23.98
CA PRO A 24 12.23 -2.50 -22.78
C PRO A 24 11.12 -2.89 -21.80
N LEU A 25 11.16 -4.11 -21.26
CA LEU A 25 10.48 -4.36 -20.00
C LEU A 25 11.08 -3.31 -19.08
N LYS A 26 10.38 -2.17 -18.94
CA LYS A 26 10.63 -1.21 -17.90
C LYS A 26 10.42 -2.05 -16.68
N LYS A 27 11.51 -2.60 -16.15
CA LYS A 27 11.56 -3.29 -14.88
C LYS A 27 10.97 -2.24 -13.96
N ARG A 28 9.67 -2.34 -13.66
CA ARG A 28 9.17 -1.69 -12.46
C ARG A 28 10.13 -2.22 -11.42
N GLN A 29 10.92 -1.33 -10.84
CA GLN A 29 11.63 -1.65 -9.63
C GLN A 29 10.54 -2.26 -8.74
N GLY A 30 10.63 -3.58 -8.55
CA GLY A 30 9.57 -4.33 -7.90
C GLY A 30 9.42 -3.80 -6.49
N CYS A 31 8.21 -3.91 -5.94
CA CYS A 31 8.01 -3.63 -4.53
C CYS A 31 8.97 -4.46 -3.68
N LEU A 32 9.32 -3.92 -2.52
CA LEU A 32 10.23 -4.56 -1.58
C LEU A 32 9.73 -5.97 -1.24
N LEU A 33 10.64 -6.93 -1.08
CA LEU A 33 10.34 -8.24 -0.51
C LEU A 33 10.62 -8.17 0.99
N CYS A 34 9.62 -8.54 1.79
CA CYS A 34 9.69 -8.51 3.24
C CYS A 34 10.00 -9.91 3.79
N THR A 35 10.58 -9.93 4.99
CA THR A 35 10.71 -11.16 5.77
C THR A 35 9.40 -11.43 6.51
N ASP A 36 9.19 -12.65 6.97
CA ASP A 36 7.98 -13.03 7.73
C ASP A 36 8.06 -12.63 9.22
N GLU A 37 8.93 -11.66 9.58
CA GLU A 37 9.05 -11.16 10.94
C GLU A 37 7.81 -10.35 11.34
N TYR A 38 7.27 -10.63 12.52
CA TYR A 38 6.08 -9.96 13.03
C TYR A 38 6.43 -8.93 14.11
N GLU A 39 6.55 -7.67 13.69
CA GLU A 39 6.73 -6.47 14.51
C GLU A 39 5.64 -5.45 14.16
N PRO A 40 4.39 -5.65 14.64
CA PRO A 40 3.23 -4.98 14.06
C PRO A 40 3.33 -3.46 14.16
N VAL A 41 2.78 -2.79 13.15
CA VAL A 41 2.67 -1.32 13.10
C VAL A 41 1.25 -0.91 12.71
N CYS A 42 0.81 0.21 13.25
CA CYS A 42 -0.42 0.87 12.86
C CYS A 42 -0.09 1.96 11.82
N GLY A 43 -0.66 1.81 10.63
CA GLY A 43 -0.61 2.82 9.57
C GLY A 43 -1.92 3.59 9.45
N VAL A 44 -1.86 4.81 8.93
CA VAL A 44 -3.03 5.61 8.53
C VAL A 44 -2.83 6.14 7.12
N ASN A 45 -3.84 6.02 6.25
CA ASN A 45 -3.80 6.59 4.90
C ASN A 45 -4.30 8.05 4.89
N SER A 46 -4.25 8.72 3.74
CA SER A 46 -4.71 10.11 3.61
C SER A 46 -6.21 10.31 3.88
N GLU A 47 -7.02 9.24 3.78
CA GLU A 47 -8.44 9.24 4.13
C GLU A 47 -8.69 9.06 5.65
N GLY A 48 -7.63 8.87 6.45
CA GLY A 48 -7.73 8.64 7.89
C GLY A 48 -8.08 7.19 8.26
N ILE A 49 -8.07 6.27 7.29
CA ILE A 49 -8.33 4.85 7.53
C ILE A 49 -7.10 4.23 8.17
N ARG A 50 -7.32 3.56 9.30
CA ARG A 50 -6.27 2.88 10.07
C ARG A 50 -6.19 1.41 9.67
N LYS A 51 -4.97 0.90 9.52
CA LYS A 51 -4.71 -0.50 9.21
C LYS A 51 -3.45 -1.01 9.92
N THR A 52 -3.55 -2.21 10.47
CA THR A 52 -2.41 -2.93 11.04
C THR A 52 -1.63 -3.64 9.95
N PHE A 53 -0.30 -3.52 9.98
CA PHE A 53 0.64 -4.25 9.13
C PHE A 53 1.53 -5.17 9.99
N GLY A 54 2.07 -6.24 9.39
CA GLY A 54 2.89 -7.22 10.11
C GLY A 54 4.23 -6.64 10.57
N ASN A 55 4.79 -5.72 9.80
CA ASN A 55 5.94 -4.89 10.13
C ASN A 55 5.97 -3.63 9.23
N ASN A 56 6.99 -2.78 9.38
CA ASN A 56 7.12 -1.57 8.55
C ASN A 56 7.40 -1.88 7.07
N CYS A 57 8.11 -2.97 6.79
CA CYS A 57 8.34 -3.41 5.41
C CYS A 57 7.03 -3.78 4.72
N ASP A 58 6.14 -4.50 5.39
CA ASP A 58 4.83 -4.89 4.85
C ASP A 58 3.97 -3.67 4.52
N LEU A 59 4.06 -2.61 5.33
CA LEU A 59 3.40 -1.34 5.05
C LEU A 59 3.95 -0.70 3.77
N ASP A 60 5.28 -0.59 3.64
CA ASP A 60 5.93 -0.01 2.46
C ASP A 60 5.66 -0.85 1.19
N GLN A 61 5.70 -2.18 1.34
CA GLN A 61 5.34 -3.11 0.27
C GLN A 61 3.88 -2.89 -0.14
N TRP A 62 2.95 -2.83 0.82
CA TRP A 62 1.53 -2.62 0.56
C TRP A 62 1.29 -1.35 -0.25
N ASN A 63 1.86 -0.21 0.19
CA ASN A 63 1.77 1.06 -0.52
C ASN A 63 2.29 0.93 -1.95
N CYS A 64 3.41 0.23 -2.14
CA CYS A 64 3.97 0.01 -3.47
C CYS A 64 3.09 -0.87 -4.38
N VAL A 65 2.54 -1.99 -3.89
CA VAL A 65 1.74 -2.91 -4.73
C VAL A 65 0.34 -2.38 -5.01
N THR A 66 -0.29 -1.71 -4.03
CA THR A 66 -1.68 -1.24 -4.14
C THR A 66 -1.78 0.21 -4.61
N GLY A 67 -0.72 1.00 -4.46
CA GLY A 67 -0.74 2.44 -4.73
C GLY A 67 -1.38 3.26 -3.61
N GLU A 68 -1.53 2.67 -2.42
CA GLU A 68 -2.00 3.35 -1.21
C GLU A 68 -0.87 4.18 -0.57
N ASP A 69 -1.24 5.00 0.41
CA ASP A 69 -0.38 5.99 1.05
C ASP A 69 -0.42 5.89 2.59
N TYR A 70 -0.40 4.67 3.13
CA TYR A 70 -0.34 4.49 4.58
C TYR A 70 0.97 5.03 5.15
N GLU A 71 0.87 5.87 6.17
CA GLU A 71 1.99 6.35 6.99
C GLU A 71 1.98 5.62 8.34
N HIS A 72 3.15 5.19 8.81
CA HIS A 72 3.30 4.60 10.14
C HIS A 72 3.06 5.66 11.23
N ILE A 73 2.08 5.42 12.11
CA ILE A 73 1.73 6.32 13.23
C ILE A 73 2.05 5.77 14.61
N SER A 74 2.09 4.45 14.80
CA SER A 74 2.49 3.84 16.06
C SER A 74 2.92 2.38 15.90
N HIS A 75 3.85 1.93 16.76
CA HIS A 75 4.11 0.51 16.93
C HIS A 75 2.89 -0.22 17.52
N GLY A 76 2.80 -1.52 17.27
CA GLY A 76 1.69 -2.37 17.68
C GLY A 76 0.54 -2.36 16.69
N VAL A 77 -0.49 -3.15 17.02
CA VAL A 77 -1.73 -3.19 16.25
C VAL A 77 -2.47 -1.86 16.36
N CYS A 78 -3.19 -1.47 15.31
CA CYS A 78 -4.11 -0.34 15.43
C CYS A 78 -5.14 -0.63 16.52
N PRO A 79 -5.45 0.35 17.40
CA PRO A 79 -6.57 0.19 18.31
C PRO A 79 -7.80 -0.05 17.44
N GLU A 80 -8.61 -1.05 17.81
CA GLU A 80 -9.93 -1.15 17.21
C GLU A 80 -10.58 0.22 17.36
N SER A 81 -11.31 0.65 16.33
CA SER A 81 -12.22 1.76 16.47
C SER A 81 -13.26 1.31 17.49
N VAL A 82 -12.93 1.49 18.77
CA VAL A 82 -13.86 1.40 19.88
C VAL A 82 -14.90 2.42 19.47
N LYS A 83 -16.00 1.94 18.91
CA LYS A 83 -17.21 2.75 18.77
C LYS A 83 -17.40 3.25 20.19
N SER A 84 -17.18 4.54 20.40
CA SER A 84 -17.47 5.23 21.64
C SER A 84 -18.98 5.10 21.81
N GLY A 85 -19.37 3.98 22.38
CA GLY A 85 -20.66 3.35 22.16
C GLY A 85 -20.95 2.37 23.26
N PHE A 86 -20.61 2.77 24.49
CA PHE A 86 -21.50 2.70 25.65
C PHE A 86 -20.83 3.51 26.77
N GLY A 87 -20.88 4.84 26.67
CA GLY A 87 -20.89 5.62 27.89
C GLY A 87 -22.23 5.31 28.55
N ASP A 88 -22.24 4.47 29.59
CA ASP A 88 -23.40 4.33 30.44
C ASP A 88 -23.78 5.75 30.91
N PRO A 89 -24.98 6.28 30.58
CA PRO A 89 -25.36 7.64 30.96
C PRO A 89 -25.46 7.81 32.48
N THR A 90 -25.33 6.73 33.26
CA THR A 90 -25.29 6.75 34.73
C THR A 90 -23.88 6.70 35.31
N CYS A 91 -22.84 6.46 34.51
CA CYS A 91 -21.47 6.37 35.01
C CYS A 91 -20.85 7.76 35.19
N THR A 92 -20.79 8.22 36.44
CA THR A 92 -19.93 9.34 36.82
C THR A 92 -18.56 8.79 37.19
N ILE A 93 -17.57 8.97 36.31
CA ILE A 93 -16.20 8.54 36.58
C ILE A 93 -15.66 9.36 37.75
N VAL A 94 -15.40 8.70 38.89
CA VAL A 94 -14.73 9.32 40.04
C VAL A 94 -13.30 8.82 40.09
N CYS A 95 -12.34 9.68 39.76
CA CYS A 95 -10.92 9.39 39.95
C CYS A 95 -10.45 10.03 41.27
N GLN A 96 -9.96 9.21 42.20
CA GLN A 96 -9.25 9.69 43.38
C GLN A 96 -7.87 10.24 42.94
N ILE A 97 -7.48 11.39 43.48
CA ILE A 97 -6.19 12.03 43.20
C ILE A 97 -5.05 11.05 43.54
N GLY A 98 -4.32 10.59 42.53
CA GLY A 98 -3.15 9.73 42.67
C GLY A 98 -3.30 8.30 42.12
N GLN A 99 -4.46 7.91 41.58
CA GLN A 99 -4.65 6.59 40.98
C GLN A 99 -4.86 6.68 39.47
N PHE A 100 -3.74 6.75 38.73
CA PHE A 100 -3.70 6.41 37.30
C PHE A 100 -3.00 5.05 37.17
N PRO A 101 -3.52 4.07 36.38
CA PRO A 101 -4.48 4.25 35.28
C PRO A 101 -5.85 3.57 35.47
N SER A 102 -6.16 3.00 36.64
CA SER A 102 -7.42 2.24 36.84
C SER A 102 -8.56 3.13 37.35
N CYS A 103 -9.07 4.04 36.50
CA CYS A 103 -10.40 4.60 36.73
C CYS A 103 -11.44 3.64 36.12
N HIS A 104 -12.47 3.30 36.89
CA HIS A 104 -13.59 2.46 36.48
C HIS A 104 -14.90 3.24 36.66
N CYS A 105 -15.92 2.87 35.88
CA CYS A 105 -17.30 2.92 36.34
C CYS A 105 -17.47 1.89 37.46
#